data_AF-A0A6I8UY25-F1
#
_entry.id   AF-A0A6I8UY25-F1
#
_cell.length_a   1.000
_cell.length_b   1.000
_cell.length_c   1.000
_cell.angle_alpha   90.00
_cell.angle_beta   90.00
_cell.angle_gamma   90.00
#
_symmetry.space_group_name_H-M   'P 1'
#
loop_
_entity.id
_entity.type
_entity.pdbx_description
1 polymer ?
#
loop_
_entity_poly.entity_id
_entity_poly.type
_entity_poly.pdbx_seq_one_letter_code
_entity_poly.pdbx_strand_id
1 'polypeptide(L)'
;MAVELATLTDSFLPEVVDLIFKNYQDKSHSCGLSKEDRKQLFYHLSQLLGAELVERSLHLLDRYSFIYYYSKNNRKQCVAELHKGTLYYRVIPGNNYCKCDFFQSHVLQLPSGVLYHDLPRDITTTLDGWSDASRVSYTCPHVLALKLHQLLQHPAEQAVADEEFRALRSSIYLD
;
A
#
# COMPACT_ATOMS: atom_id res chain seq x y z
N MET A 1 18.35 -27.16 -15.39
CA MET A 1 18.57 -26.45 -14.11
C MET A 1 18.16 -24.98 -14.24
N ALA A 2 16.87 -24.72 -14.48
CA ALA A 2 16.33 -23.37 -14.71
C ALA A 2 15.44 -22.88 -13.56
N VAL A 3 15.32 -23.66 -12.49
CA VAL A 3 14.38 -23.42 -11.38
C VAL A 3 15.02 -22.62 -10.23
N GLU A 4 16.36 -22.57 -10.15
CA GLU A 4 17.06 -21.93 -9.02
C GLU A 4 17.29 -20.41 -9.18
N LEU A 5 17.21 -19.86 -10.40
CA LEU A 5 17.46 -18.43 -10.61
C LEU A 5 16.24 -17.54 -10.30
N ALA A 6 15.02 -18.07 -10.43
CA ALA A 6 13.79 -17.33 -10.13
C ALA A 6 13.65 -17.10 -8.61
N THR A 7 14.04 -18.08 -7.80
CA THR A 7 13.95 -18.03 -6.33
C THR A 7 14.96 -17.10 -5.65
N LEU A 8 16.01 -16.66 -6.36
CA LEU A 8 17.03 -15.74 -5.82
C LEU A 8 16.66 -14.26 -6.00
N THR A 9 15.64 -13.93 -6.80
CA THR A 9 15.23 -12.53 -7.03
C THR A 9 14.09 -12.09 -6.11
N ASP A 10 13.28 -13.02 -5.62
CA ASP A 10 12.14 -12.73 -4.73
C ASP A 10 12.54 -12.25 -3.32
N SER A 11 13.73 -12.62 -2.83
CA SER A 11 14.21 -12.20 -1.50
C SER A 11 14.71 -10.76 -1.44
N PHE A 12 14.99 -10.12 -2.58
CA PHE A 12 15.53 -8.75 -2.62
C PHE A 12 14.49 -7.69 -2.94
N LEU A 13 13.34 -8.06 -3.50
CA LEU A 13 12.32 -7.12 -3.93
C LEU A 13 11.85 -6.17 -2.79
N PRO A 14 11.57 -6.63 -1.55
CA PRO A 14 11.24 -5.75 -0.44
C PRO A 14 12.34 -4.72 -0.16
N GLU A 15 13.59 -5.17 -0.10
CA GLU A 15 14.76 -4.35 0.22
C GLU A 15 15.02 -3.31 -0.87
N VAL A 16 14.87 -3.68 -2.14
CA VAL A 16 15.05 -2.77 -3.28
C VAL A 16 13.96 -1.70 -3.29
N VAL A 17 12.70 -2.07 -3.02
CA VAL A 17 11.61 -1.09 -2.90
C VAL A 17 11.90 -0.11 -1.77
N ASP A 18 12.29 -0.61 -0.59
CA ASP A 18 12.58 0.24 0.56
C ASP A 18 13.81 1.14 0.31
N LEU A 19 14.83 0.65 -0.40
CA LEU A 19 15.98 1.45 -0.82
C LEU A 19 15.57 2.58 -1.78
N ILE A 20 14.69 2.31 -2.75
CA ILE A 20 14.15 3.34 -3.64
C ILE A 20 13.47 4.43 -2.81
N PHE A 21 12.52 4.07 -1.93
CA PHE A 21 11.82 5.06 -1.11
C PHE A 21 12.77 5.85 -0.21
N LYS A 22 13.74 5.20 0.43
CA LYS A 22 14.74 5.85 1.28
C LYS A 22 15.56 6.89 0.49
N ASN A 23 16.04 6.52 -0.70
CA ASN A 23 16.81 7.43 -1.54
C ASN A 23 16.04 8.70 -1.91
N TYR A 24 14.75 8.59 -2.19
CA TYR A 24 13.91 9.75 -2.49
C TYR A 24 13.49 10.52 -1.24
N GLN A 25 13.35 9.85 -0.08
CA GLN A 25 13.09 10.51 1.19
C GLN A 25 14.27 11.40 1.60
N ASP A 26 15.49 10.90 1.52
CA ASP A 26 16.72 11.65 1.82
C ASP A 26 16.86 12.90 0.92
N LYS A 27 16.50 12.76 -0.37
CA LYS A 27 16.42 13.88 -1.32
C LYS A 27 15.31 14.88 -0.97
N SER A 28 14.14 14.40 -0.54
CA SER A 28 13.01 15.27 -0.19
C SER A 28 13.33 16.15 1.02
N HIS A 29 14.05 15.63 2.01
CA HIS A 29 14.44 16.36 3.20
C HIS A 29 15.44 17.49 2.92
N SER A 30 16.17 17.41 1.80
CA SER A 30 17.23 18.35 1.46
C SER A 30 16.79 19.49 0.53
N CYS A 31 15.85 19.27 -0.41
CA CYS A 31 15.37 20.33 -1.32
C CYS A 31 13.93 20.15 -1.84
N GLY A 32 13.16 19.20 -1.30
CA GLY A 32 11.89 18.76 -1.89
C GLY A 32 12.10 18.04 -3.24
N LEU A 33 11.14 17.19 -3.63
CA LEU A 33 11.25 16.42 -4.87
C LEU A 33 10.84 17.23 -6.09
N SER A 34 11.76 17.39 -7.06
CA SER A 34 11.49 18.03 -8.34
C SER A 34 10.52 17.20 -9.19
N LYS A 35 9.97 17.81 -10.25
CA LYS A 35 9.13 17.08 -11.22
C LYS A 35 9.87 15.92 -11.89
N GLU A 36 11.18 16.08 -12.13
CA GLU A 36 11.99 15.03 -12.74
C GLU A 36 12.27 13.89 -11.77
N ASP A 37 12.57 14.20 -10.49
CA ASP A 37 12.72 13.16 -9.46
C ASP A 37 11.45 12.33 -9.30
N ARG A 38 10.27 12.96 -9.33
CA ARG A 38 8.98 12.25 -9.27
C ARG A 38 8.78 11.32 -10.47
N LYS A 39 9.11 11.77 -11.68
CA LYS A 39 9.04 10.93 -12.89
C LYS A 39 9.96 9.71 -12.77
N GLN A 40 11.21 9.92 -12.34
CA GLN A 40 12.17 8.84 -12.14
C GLN A 40 11.73 7.85 -11.06
N LEU A 41 11.15 8.34 -9.95
CA LEU A 41 10.54 7.50 -8.93
C LEU A 41 9.45 6.60 -9.53
N PHE A 42 8.49 7.19 -10.24
CA PHE A 42 7.38 6.41 -10.82
C PHE A 42 7.85 5.45 -11.90
N TYR A 43 8.86 5.83 -12.68
CA TYR A 43 9.50 4.95 -13.65
C TYR A 43 10.14 3.74 -12.97
N HIS A 44 10.98 3.93 -11.95
CA HIS A 44 11.62 2.84 -11.21
C HIS A 44 10.59 1.91 -10.56
N LEU A 45 9.56 2.48 -9.92
CA LEU A 45 8.48 1.69 -9.32
C LEU A 45 7.71 0.90 -10.37
N SER A 46 7.44 1.48 -11.55
CA SER A 46 6.70 0.79 -12.62
C SER A 46 7.48 -0.37 -13.21
N GLN A 47 8.80 -0.23 -13.32
CA GLN A 47 9.69 -1.32 -13.76
C GLN A 47 9.74 -2.46 -12.74
N LEU A 48 9.69 -2.13 -11.44
CA LEU A 48 9.89 -3.09 -10.36
C LEU A 48 8.59 -3.78 -9.91
N LEU A 49 7.48 -3.05 -9.85
CA LEU A 49 6.21 -3.49 -9.28
C LEU A 49 5.09 -3.63 -10.32
N GLY A 50 5.39 -3.29 -11.59
CA GLY A 50 4.41 -3.20 -12.66
C GLY A 50 3.74 -1.83 -12.74
N ALA A 51 3.63 -1.31 -13.96
CA ALA A 51 3.06 0.01 -14.23
C ALA A 51 1.61 0.14 -13.73
N GLU A 52 0.82 -0.92 -13.85
CA GLU A 52 -0.59 -0.93 -13.43
C GLU A 52 -0.74 -0.74 -11.91
N LEU A 53 0.11 -1.37 -11.10
CA LEU A 53 0.08 -1.20 -9.64
C LEU A 53 0.38 0.26 -9.26
N VAL A 54 1.39 0.85 -9.92
CA VAL A 54 1.80 2.24 -9.68
C VAL A 54 0.69 3.20 -10.10
N GLU A 55 0.12 3.05 -11.29
CA GLU A 55 -0.96 3.89 -11.81
C GLU A 55 -2.19 3.86 -10.87
N ARG A 56 -2.62 2.67 -10.45
CA ARG A 56 -3.74 2.52 -9.51
C ARG A 56 -3.45 3.18 -8.17
N SER A 57 -2.21 3.09 -7.69
CA SER A 57 -1.78 3.73 -6.44
C SER A 57 -1.79 5.26 -6.54
N LEU A 58 -1.34 5.82 -7.66
CA LEU A 58 -1.40 7.25 -7.93
C LEU A 58 -2.85 7.75 -8.01
N HIS A 59 -3.72 6.99 -8.68
CA HIS A 59 -5.15 7.32 -8.73
C HIS A 59 -5.83 7.31 -7.35
N LEU A 60 -5.33 6.52 -6.37
CA LEU A 60 -5.79 6.62 -4.99
C LEU A 60 -5.38 7.95 -4.36
N LEU A 61 -4.16 8.45 -4.60
CA LEU A 61 -3.71 9.76 -4.10
C LEU A 61 -4.60 10.92 -4.60
N ASP A 62 -5.13 10.80 -5.82
CA ASP A 62 -5.98 11.83 -6.41
C ASP A 62 -7.42 11.82 -5.89
N ARG A 63 -7.90 10.66 -5.40
CA ARG A 63 -9.34 10.45 -5.13
C ARG A 63 -9.69 10.11 -3.69
N TYR A 64 -8.72 9.70 -2.89
CA TYR A 64 -8.90 9.34 -1.50
C TYR A 64 -8.24 10.39 -0.61
N SER A 65 -8.85 10.60 0.56
CA SER A 65 -8.24 11.37 1.63
C SER A 65 -7.48 10.44 2.56
N PHE A 66 -6.35 10.91 3.08
CA PHE A 66 -5.45 10.14 3.93
C PHE A 66 -5.40 10.78 5.32
N ILE A 67 -5.67 10.00 6.36
CA ILE A 67 -5.59 10.43 7.76
C ILE A 67 -4.66 9.49 8.51
N TYR A 68 -3.75 10.05 9.30
CA TYR A 68 -2.78 9.30 10.11
C TYR A 68 -3.14 9.45 11.58
N TYR A 69 -3.67 8.39 12.17
CA TYR A 69 -4.03 8.32 13.57
C TYR A 69 -2.83 7.87 14.41
N TYR A 70 -2.52 8.61 15.47
CA TYR A 70 -1.48 8.27 16.43
C TYR A 70 -2.05 8.13 17.83
N SER A 71 -1.50 7.18 18.61
CA SER A 71 -1.77 7.12 20.04
C SER A 71 -1.23 8.39 20.72
N LYS A 72 -2.08 9.04 21.51
CA LYS A 72 -1.71 10.24 22.28
C LYS A 72 -0.49 10.00 23.18
N ASN A 73 -0.33 8.79 23.71
CA ASN A 73 0.75 8.42 24.61
C ASN A 73 1.95 7.77 23.90
N ASN A 74 1.80 7.35 22.63
CA ASN A 74 2.88 6.74 21.87
C ASN A 74 2.85 7.14 20.38
N ARG A 75 3.55 8.23 20.05
CA ARG A 75 3.72 8.72 18.68
C ARG A 75 4.46 7.77 17.73
N LYS A 76 5.09 6.71 18.23
CA LYS A 76 5.72 5.70 17.35
C LYS A 76 4.68 4.76 16.73
N GLN A 77 3.47 4.71 17.26
CA GLN A 77 2.40 3.88 16.72
C GLN A 77 1.49 4.74 15.84
N CYS A 78 1.28 4.28 14.61
CA CYS A 78 0.45 4.95 13.63
C CYS A 78 -0.46 3.93 12.95
N VAL A 79 -1.70 4.34 12.71
CA VAL A 79 -2.62 3.69 11.78
C VAL A 79 -2.99 4.73 10.74
N ALA A 80 -2.86 4.40 9.47
CA ALA A 80 -3.28 5.27 8.40
C ALA A 80 -4.57 4.74 7.78
N GLU A 81 -5.47 5.66 7.49
CA GLU A 81 -6.75 5.39 6.85
C GLU A 81 -6.82 6.15 5.53
N LEU A 82 -7.12 5.40 4.47
CA LEU A 82 -7.47 5.93 3.16
C LEU A 82 -8.98 5.87 3.07
N HIS A 83 -9.66 6.99 2.87
CA HIS A 83 -11.12 7.01 2.80
C HIS A 83 -11.66 7.81 1.62
N LYS A 84 -12.82 7.39 1.12
CA LYS A 84 -13.59 8.05 0.06
C LYS A 84 -15.08 7.79 0.28
N GLY A 85 -15.79 8.80 0.75
CA GLY A 85 -17.19 8.64 1.17
C GLY A 85 -17.28 7.65 2.33
N THR A 86 -18.02 6.55 2.15
CA THR A 86 -18.16 5.48 3.15
C THR A 86 -17.12 4.37 3.02
N LEU A 87 -16.35 4.35 1.93
CA LEU A 87 -15.30 3.35 1.71
C LEU A 87 -14.04 3.77 2.44
N TYR A 88 -13.43 2.85 3.19
CA TYR A 88 -12.15 3.09 3.84
C TYR A 88 -11.27 1.84 3.86
N TYR A 89 -9.96 2.06 3.90
CA TYR A 89 -8.95 1.03 4.09
C TYR A 89 -7.97 1.49 5.16
N ARG A 90 -7.68 0.61 6.12
CA ARG A 90 -6.73 0.89 7.20
C ARG A 90 -5.46 0.06 7.03
N VAL A 91 -4.32 0.72 7.19
CA VAL A 91 -2.99 0.14 7.01
C VAL A 91 -2.08 0.66 8.12
N ILE A 92 -1.16 -0.18 8.60
CA ILE A 92 -0.08 0.27 9.49
C ILE A 92 1.09 0.73 8.62
N PRO A 93 1.53 2.00 8.68
CA PRO A 93 2.70 2.45 7.93
C PRO A 93 3.94 1.59 8.24
N GLY A 94 4.68 1.21 7.20
CA GLY A 94 5.83 0.31 7.31
C GLY A 94 5.47 -1.18 7.27
N ASN A 95 4.21 -1.56 7.50
CA ASN A 95 3.76 -2.94 7.32
C ASN A 95 3.20 -3.14 5.93
N ASN A 96 3.74 -4.12 5.20
CA ASN A 96 3.22 -4.52 3.90
C ASN A 96 2.01 -5.47 4.07
N TYR A 97 0.91 -4.96 4.62
CA TYR A 97 -0.32 -5.72 4.82
C TYR A 97 -1.55 -4.84 4.60
N CYS A 98 -2.55 -5.39 3.90
CA CYS A 98 -3.85 -4.77 3.74
C CYS A 98 -4.94 -5.84 3.66
N LYS A 99 -6.14 -5.51 4.15
CA LYS A 99 -7.31 -6.38 4.06
C LYS A 99 -7.97 -6.43 2.68
N CYS A 100 -7.64 -5.51 1.77
CA CYS A 100 -8.32 -5.44 0.48
C CYS A 100 -8.19 -6.76 -0.32
N ASP A 101 -9.22 -7.08 -1.10
CA ASP A 101 -9.29 -8.30 -1.92
C ASP A 101 -8.06 -8.50 -2.81
N PHE A 102 -7.51 -7.38 -3.32
CA PHE A 102 -6.29 -7.41 -4.10
C PHE A 102 -5.13 -8.03 -3.33
N PHE A 103 -4.88 -7.57 -2.10
CA PHE A 103 -3.80 -8.05 -1.26
C PHE A 103 -4.00 -9.53 -0.93
N GLN A 104 -5.22 -9.91 -0.55
CA GLN A 104 -5.53 -11.31 -0.22
C GLN A 104 -5.32 -12.25 -1.42
N SER A 105 -5.79 -11.85 -2.60
CA SER A 105 -5.79 -12.73 -3.79
C SER A 105 -4.46 -12.72 -4.54
N HIS A 106 -3.75 -11.59 -4.61
CA HIS A 106 -2.57 -11.42 -5.45
C HIS A 106 -1.26 -11.32 -4.66
N VAL A 107 -1.30 -10.90 -3.39
CA VAL A 107 -0.09 -10.86 -2.54
C VAL A 107 0.00 -12.12 -1.68
N LEU A 108 -1.08 -12.49 -0.99
CA LEU A 108 -1.12 -13.72 -0.18
C LEU A 108 -1.48 -14.97 -0.98
N GLN A 109 -1.90 -14.81 -2.24
CA GLN A 109 -2.32 -15.91 -3.13
C GLN A 109 -3.42 -16.80 -2.52
N LEU A 110 -4.29 -16.20 -1.71
CA LEU A 110 -5.40 -16.92 -1.11
C LEU A 110 -6.53 -17.09 -2.13
N PRO A 111 -7.28 -18.20 -2.09
CA PRO A 111 -8.37 -18.41 -3.02
C PRO A 111 -9.43 -17.31 -2.87
N SER A 112 -9.78 -16.69 -4.00
CA SER A 112 -10.81 -15.66 -4.07
C SER A 112 -12.11 -16.18 -3.45
N GLY A 113 -12.63 -15.49 -2.43
CA GLY A 113 -13.90 -15.84 -1.79
C GLY A 113 -13.83 -16.77 -0.56
N VAL A 114 -12.65 -17.12 -0.05
CA VAL A 114 -12.53 -17.95 1.16
C VAL A 114 -12.51 -17.14 2.47
N LEU A 115 -12.24 -15.84 2.43
CA LEU A 115 -12.03 -15.05 3.66
C LEU A 115 -13.09 -14.01 4.04
N TYR A 116 -14.13 -13.77 3.24
CA TYR A 116 -15.21 -12.85 3.65
C TYR A 116 -16.56 -13.33 3.12
N HIS A 117 -17.40 -13.88 4.00
CA HIS A 117 -18.78 -14.27 3.70
C HIS A 117 -19.74 -13.08 3.54
N ASP A 118 -19.26 -11.84 3.79
CA ASP A 118 -20.09 -10.65 3.96
C ASP A 118 -19.96 -9.60 2.84
N LEU A 119 -19.19 -9.89 1.78
CA LEU A 119 -19.19 -9.04 0.58
C LEU A 119 -20.46 -9.31 -0.25
N PRO A 120 -21.20 -8.27 -0.68
CA PRO A 120 -22.35 -8.44 -1.56
C PRO A 120 -21.95 -9.23 -2.81
N ARG A 121 -22.72 -10.28 -3.11
CA ARG A 121 -22.49 -11.23 -4.23
C ARG A 121 -22.47 -10.59 -5.63
N ASP A 122 -22.76 -9.29 -5.70
CA ASP A 122 -22.91 -8.53 -6.93
C ASP A 122 -21.60 -7.86 -7.38
N ILE A 123 -20.51 -7.98 -6.61
CA ILE A 123 -19.18 -7.57 -7.06
C ILE A 123 -18.57 -8.73 -7.83
N THR A 124 -18.71 -8.70 -9.15
CA THR A 124 -17.92 -9.53 -10.05
C THR A 124 -16.44 -9.25 -9.81
N THR A 125 -15.74 -10.21 -9.20
CA THR A 125 -14.27 -10.21 -9.02
C THR A 125 -13.52 -10.49 -10.33
N THR A 126 -14.18 -10.32 -11.49
CA THR A 126 -13.50 -10.15 -12.77
C THR A 126 -12.84 -8.79 -12.75
N LEU A 127 -11.57 -8.79 -12.34
CA LEU A 127 -10.63 -7.70 -12.53
C LEU A 127 -10.38 -7.51 -14.03
N ASP A 128 -11.38 -6.98 -14.74
CA ASP A 128 -11.24 -6.59 -16.15
C ASP A 128 -10.02 -5.67 -16.29
N GLY A 129 -9.02 -6.14 -17.03
CA GLY A 129 -7.78 -5.40 -17.32
C GLY A 129 -6.48 -5.97 -16.74
N TRP A 130 -6.51 -6.98 -15.86
CA TRP A 130 -5.27 -7.56 -15.32
C TRP A 130 -4.72 -8.62 -16.27
N SER A 131 -3.47 -8.43 -16.72
CA SER A 131 -2.76 -9.47 -17.49
C SER A 131 -2.44 -10.69 -16.60
N ASP A 132 -2.33 -11.88 -17.19
CA ASP A 132 -1.90 -13.11 -16.47
C ASP A 132 -0.54 -12.95 -15.75
N ALA A 133 0.28 -11.98 -16.16
CA ALA A 133 1.56 -11.65 -15.52
C ALA A 133 1.39 -10.95 -14.15
N SER A 134 0.20 -10.46 -13.82
CA SER A 134 -0.10 -9.75 -12.57
C SER A 134 -0.68 -10.66 -11.48
N ARG A 135 -0.64 -11.98 -11.65
CA ARG A 135 -1.22 -12.98 -10.71
C ARG A 135 -0.54 -12.99 -9.34
N VAL A 136 0.71 -12.53 -9.26
CA VAL A 136 1.47 -12.41 -8.02
C VAL A 136 2.01 -11.00 -7.93
N SER A 137 1.75 -10.33 -6.82
CA SER A 137 2.23 -8.99 -6.54
C SER A 137 2.91 -8.95 -5.17
N TYR A 138 3.91 -8.08 -5.03
CA TYR A 138 4.56 -7.86 -3.74
C TYR A 138 3.68 -7.09 -2.75
N THR A 139 2.87 -6.16 -3.24
CA THR A 139 2.07 -5.26 -2.40
C THR A 139 0.77 -4.88 -3.09
N CYS A 140 -0.15 -4.22 -2.39
CA CYS A 140 -1.39 -3.73 -2.98
C CYS A 140 -1.35 -2.23 -3.26
N PRO A 141 -2.28 -1.71 -4.09
CA PRO A 141 -2.36 -0.28 -4.36
C PRO A 141 -2.50 0.58 -3.10
N HIS A 142 -3.22 0.12 -2.06
CA HIS A 142 -3.41 0.90 -0.83
C HIS A 142 -2.12 1.10 -0.04
N VAL A 143 -1.32 0.03 0.10
CA VAL A 143 -0.03 0.09 0.80
C VAL A 143 0.96 0.93 0.01
N LEU A 144 1.02 0.77 -1.32
CA LEU A 144 1.92 1.57 -2.15
C LEU A 144 1.49 3.05 -2.18
N ALA A 145 0.19 3.34 -2.30
CA ALA A 145 -0.34 4.69 -2.22
C ALA A 145 0.00 5.34 -0.89
N LEU A 146 -0.07 4.59 0.22
CA LEU A 146 0.35 5.10 1.53
C LEU A 146 1.82 5.54 1.53
N LYS A 147 2.73 4.67 1.05
CA LYS A 147 4.17 4.99 0.98
C LYS A 147 4.42 6.23 0.09
N LEU A 148 3.73 6.32 -1.04
CA LEU A 148 3.81 7.47 -1.94
C LEU A 148 3.25 8.74 -1.30
N HIS A 149 2.13 8.66 -0.58
CA HIS A 149 1.54 9.80 0.12
C HIS A 149 2.52 10.37 1.16
N GLN A 150 3.15 9.52 1.97
CA GLN A 150 4.15 9.93 2.97
C GLN A 150 5.38 10.59 2.34
N LEU A 151 5.78 10.16 1.15
CA LEU A 151 6.94 10.70 0.45
C LEU A 151 6.63 12.02 -0.28
N LEU A 152 5.44 12.13 -0.86
CA LEU A 152 5.09 13.22 -1.78
C LEU A 152 4.33 14.37 -1.11
N GLN A 153 3.64 14.09 0.00
CA GLN A 153 2.76 15.03 0.68
C GLN A 153 3.05 15.08 2.18
N HIS A 154 2.58 16.14 2.85
CA HIS A 154 2.63 16.23 4.30
C HIS A 154 1.41 15.52 4.89
N PRO A 155 1.61 14.45 5.69
CA PRO A 155 0.51 13.71 6.29
C PRO A 155 -0.38 14.59 7.16
N ALA A 156 -1.70 14.50 6.99
CA ALA A 156 -2.64 15.01 7.97
C ALA A 156 -2.66 14.06 9.17
N GLU A 157 -2.25 14.56 10.33
CA GLU A 157 -2.11 13.76 11.55
C GLU A 157 -3.23 14.06 12.55
N GLN A 158 -3.74 13.02 13.21
CA GLN A 158 -4.74 13.12 14.26
C GLN A 158 -4.32 12.30 15.47
N ALA A 159 -4.24 12.94 16.63
CA ALA A 159 -4.01 12.25 17.90
C ALA A 159 -5.34 11.71 18.45
N VAL A 160 -5.37 10.43 18.79
CA VAL A 160 -6.54 9.72 19.33
C VAL A 160 -6.22 9.11 20.69
N ALA A 161 -7.26 8.82 21.48
CA ALA A 161 -7.10 8.14 22.76
C ALA A 161 -6.57 6.71 22.56
N ASP A 162 -5.89 6.14 23.55
CA ASP A 162 -5.25 4.81 23.41
C ASP A 162 -6.26 3.68 23.23
N GLU A 163 -7.48 3.82 23.75
CA GLU A 163 -8.58 2.87 23.53
C GLU A 163 -9.07 2.91 22.09
N GLU A 164 -9.29 4.10 21.56
CA GLU A 164 -9.67 4.33 20.16
C GLU A 164 -8.57 3.86 19.21
N PHE A 165 -7.31 4.17 19.51
CA PHE A 165 -6.17 3.68 18.72
C PHE A 165 -6.09 2.15 18.70
N ARG A 166 -6.32 1.50 19.85
CA ARG A 166 -6.37 0.03 19.91
C ARG A 166 -7.52 -0.52 19.05
N ALA A 167 -8.69 0.09 19.08
CA ALA A 167 -9.82 -0.31 18.23
C ALA A 167 -9.49 -0.15 16.73
N LEU A 168 -8.93 1.00 16.33
CA LEU A 168 -8.48 1.26 14.96
C LEU A 168 -7.48 0.21 14.50
N ARG A 169 -6.45 -0.06 15.31
CA ARG A 169 -5.42 -1.05 14.99
C ARG A 169 -5.99 -2.47 14.89
N SER A 170 -6.88 -2.86 15.80
CA SER A 170 -7.49 -4.19 15.78
C SER A 170 -8.39 -4.40 14.56
N SER A 171 -9.11 -3.36 14.11
CA SER A 171 -9.95 -3.42 12.90
C SER A 171 -9.17 -3.71 11.61
N ILE A 172 -7.85 -3.52 11.61
CA ILE A 172 -6.99 -3.90 10.48
C ILE A 172 -6.93 -5.42 10.31
N TYR A 173 -7.20 -6.19 11.36
CA TYR A 173 -7.14 -7.66 11.34
C TYR A 173 -8.50 -8.32 11.59
N LEU A 174 -9.43 -7.61 12.24
CA LEU A 174 -10.76 -8.11 12.64
C LEU A 174 -11.88 -7.46 11.84
N ASP A 175 -12.97 -8.20 11.61
CA ASP A 175 -14.17 -7.72 10.91
C ASP A 175 -15.15 -7.04 11.86
#